data_AF-A0A941ESD2-F1
#
_entry.id   AF-A0A941ESD2-F1
#
_cell.length_a   1.000
_cell.length_b   1.000
_cell.length_c   1.000
_cell.angle_alpha   90.00
_cell.angle_beta   90.00
_cell.angle_gamma   90.00
#
_symmetry.space_group_name_H-M   'P 1'
#
loop_
_entity.id
_entity.type
_entity.pdbx_description
1 polymer ?
#
loop_
_entity_poly.entity_id
_entity_poly.type
_entity_poly.pdbx_seq_one_letter_code
_entity_poly.pdbx_strand_id
1 'polypeptide(L)'
;MLRERLQTALAGLWLLDGLLQLQPYMFTENFAHQTLSAAADGNPAWVAHAVTWSTGLVAGHPVVADTCFALVQIALGLGIAHPRTRRAALGASVVWAGGVWLFGEGLGALLSGQANPLTGAPGAAALYGLAAILLWPGTAPGSAPSGEFPAAGLLRARHARMVWSTLWLGLAALTLLPANRAPGAFVAAMTGGMMTVGEPQWYTALQDHPAHLTLGHDLAVALVLAALLALVAAAPWAPDLRIARAGVALAMIVALAYWVCGEAFGMPFTGMATDPNSGPLLALLAPAYLPASPELATAPATAAAARPEGATA
;
A
#
# COMPACT_ATOMS: atom_id res chain seq x y z
N MET A 1 -10.61 -17.95 -2.21
CA MET A 1 -9.22 -18.30 -1.85
C MET A 1 -8.24 -17.13 -1.93
N LEU A 2 -7.76 -16.68 -3.11
CA LEU A 2 -6.73 -15.61 -3.16
C LEU A 2 -7.21 -14.28 -2.56
N ARG A 3 -8.40 -13.78 -2.95
CA ARG A 3 -8.98 -12.56 -2.37
C ARG A 3 -9.08 -12.63 -0.84
N GLU A 4 -9.52 -13.76 -0.29
CA GLU A 4 -9.64 -13.95 1.16
C GLU A 4 -8.28 -13.92 1.84
N ARG A 5 -7.24 -14.54 1.26
CA ARG A 5 -5.87 -14.45 1.77
C ARG A 5 -5.36 -13.00 1.78
N LEU A 6 -5.66 -12.24 0.72
CA LEU A 6 -5.29 -10.82 0.66
C LEU A 6 -6.08 -9.96 1.66
N GLN A 7 -7.36 -10.28 1.89
CA GLN A 7 -8.14 -9.65 2.96
C GLN A 7 -7.58 -9.98 4.35
N THR A 8 -7.14 -11.22 4.58
CA THR A 8 -6.46 -11.61 5.82
C THR A 8 -5.12 -10.89 5.97
N ALA A 9 -4.36 -10.73 4.90
CA ALA A 9 -3.11 -9.98 4.93
C ALA A 9 -3.36 -8.49 5.24
N LEU A 10 -4.39 -7.87 4.62
CA LEU A 10 -4.81 -6.50 4.92
C LEU A 10 -5.28 -6.35 6.37
N ALA A 11 -6.00 -7.35 6.91
CA ALA A 11 -6.37 -7.39 8.31
C ALA A 11 -5.13 -7.44 9.22
N GLY A 12 -4.13 -8.27 8.88
CA GLY A 12 -2.86 -8.34 9.60
C GLY A 12 -2.09 -7.01 9.59
N LEU A 13 -2.10 -6.29 8.46
CA LEU A 13 -1.49 -4.97 8.35
C LEU A 13 -2.21 -3.91 9.22
N TRP A 14 -3.54 -3.93 9.31
CA TRP A 14 -4.28 -3.05 10.23
C TRP A 14 -4.02 -3.40 11.70
N LEU A 15 -3.89 -4.70 12.03
CA LEU A 15 -3.53 -5.13 13.39
C LEU A 15 -2.12 -4.68 13.74
N LEU A 16 -1.18 -4.81 12.82
CA LEU A 16 0.20 -4.37 13.02
C LEU A 16 0.27 -2.86 13.24
N ASP A 17 -0.39 -2.06 12.39
CA ASP A 17 -0.53 -0.60 12.55
C ASP A 17 -1.09 -0.26 13.95
N GLY A 18 -2.21 -0.90 14.35
CA GLY A 18 -2.79 -0.71 15.68
C GLY A 18 -1.88 -1.09 16.86
N LEU A 19 -1.00 -2.09 16.69
CA LEU A 19 0.00 -2.47 17.68
C LEU A 19 1.18 -1.50 17.71
N LEU A 20 1.56 -0.95 16.56
CA LEU A 20 2.60 0.07 16.45
C LEU A 20 2.15 1.38 17.12
N GLN A 21 0.87 1.74 17.06
CA GLN A 21 0.38 2.90 17.81
C GLN A 21 0.59 2.73 19.33
N LEU A 22 0.60 1.52 19.87
CA LEU A 22 0.84 1.29 21.31
C LEU A 22 2.28 1.57 21.78
N GLN A 23 3.16 2.10 20.91
CA GLN A 23 4.50 2.53 21.29
C GLN A 23 4.46 3.74 22.24
N PRO A 24 5.32 3.81 23.28
CA PRO A 24 5.31 4.91 24.25
C PRO A 24 5.43 6.31 23.63
N TYR A 25 6.12 6.42 22.49
CA TYR A 25 6.30 7.67 21.75
C TYR A 25 4.95 8.28 21.28
N MET A 26 4.00 7.46 20.86
CA MET A 26 2.72 7.91 20.30
C MET A 26 1.82 8.59 21.34
N PHE A 27 2.01 8.25 22.63
CA PHE A 27 1.32 8.86 23.76
C PHE A 27 1.92 10.19 24.21
N THR A 28 2.85 10.78 23.43
CA THR A 28 3.54 12.04 23.77
C THR A 28 3.22 13.16 22.80
N GLU A 29 3.41 14.41 23.25
CA GLU A 29 3.30 15.59 22.38
C GLU A 29 4.35 15.58 21.25
N ASN A 30 5.46 14.86 21.42
CA ASN A 30 6.49 14.76 20.39
C ASN A 30 5.97 14.07 19.12
N PHE A 31 5.09 13.07 19.24
CA PHE A 31 4.45 12.46 18.07
C PHE A 31 3.68 13.50 17.25
N ALA A 32 2.91 14.36 17.93
CA ALA A 32 2.15 15.40 17.25
C ALA A 32 3.08 16.44 16.57
N HIS A 33 4.10 16.92 17.29
CA HIS A 33 4.94 18.01 16.82
C HIS A 33 6.06 17.59 15.87
N GLN A 34 6.60 16.38 15.99
CA GLN A 34 7.74 15.90 15.20
C GLN A 34 7.31 14.98 14.05
N THR A 35 6.23 14.21 14.22
CA THR A 35 5.71 13.33 13.16
C THR A 35 4.58 13.97 12.39
N LEU A 36 3.45 14.30 13.05
CA LEU A 36 2.27 14.81 12.34
C LEU A 36 2.52 16.18 11.70
N SER A 37 3.13 17.10 12.44
CA SER A 37 3.36 18.46 11.92
C SER A 37 4.23 18.49 10.67
N ALA A 38 5.17 17.54 10.53
CA ALA A 38 6.05 17.46 9.37
C ALA A 38 5.27 17.19 8.07
N ALA A 39 4.10 16.55 8.14
CA ALA A 39 3.24 16.33 6.98
C ALA A 39 2.59 17.61 6.44
N ALA A 40 2.62 18.73 7.19
CA ALA A 40 2.12 20.02 6.72
C ALA A 40 3.12 20.72 5.79
N ASP A 41 4.39 20.35 5.79
CA ASP A 41 5.45 21.10 5.12
C ASP A 41 5.31 21.07 3.58
N GLY A 42 5.46 22.25 2.98
CA GLY A 42 5.36 22.46 1.53
C GLY A 42 3.96 22.28 0.94
N ASN A 43 2.98 21.82 1.72
CA ASN A 43 1.63 21.57 1.25
C ASN A 43 0.84 22.88 1.04
N PRO A 44 -0.20 22.86 0.18
CA PRO A 44 -1.12 24.00 0.06
C PRO A 44 -1.76 24.35 1.40
N ALA A 45 -2.06 25.64 1.61
CA ALA A 45 -2.53 26.15 2.90
C ALA A 45 -3.71 25.39 3.51
N TRP A 46 -4.64 24.88 2.70
CA TRP A 46 -5.79 24.12 3.20
C TRP A 46 -5.41 22.71 3.70
N VAL A 47 -4.43 22.05 3.09
CA VAL A 47 -3.90 20.74 3.55
C VAL A 47 -3.06 20.96 4.80
N ALA A 48 -2.15 21.94 4.76
CA ALA A 48 -1.32 22.29 5.90
C ALA A 48 -2.18 22.70 7.11
N HIS A 49 -3.30 23.41 6.89
CA HIS A 49 -4.24 23.73 7.96
C HIS A 49 -4.95 22.49 8.53
N ALA A 50 -5.37 21.54 7.67
CA ALA A 50 -5.97 20.29 8.13
C ALA A 50 -5.01 19.49 9.02
N VAL A 51 -3.74 19.36 8.60
CA VAL A 51 -2.69 18.67 9.36
C VAL A 51 -2.36 19.42 10.65
N THR A 52 -2.16 20.74 10.61
CA THR A 52 -1.84 21.49 11.84
C THR A 52 -3.00 21.51 12.84
N TRP A 53 -4.25 21.49 12.37
CA TRP A 53 -5.43 21.31 13.22
C TRP A 53 -5.42 19.94 13.92
N SER A 54 -5.18 18.85 13.20
CA SER A 54 -5.09 17.51 13.80
C SER A 54 -3.90 17.41 14.76
N THR A 55 -2.74 17.97 14.40
CA THR A 55 -1.57 18.09 15.29
C THR A 55 -1.94 18.77 16.61
N GLY A 56 -2.66 19.89 16.57
CA GLY A 56 -3.09 20.58 17.80
C GLY A 56 -4.04 19.75 18.66
N LEU A 57 -4.95 18.99 18.04
CA LEU A 57 -5.86 18.08 18.75
C LEU A 57 -5.10 16.94 19.44
N VAL A 58 -4.17 16.31 18.73
CA VAL A 58 -3.34 15.20 19.25
C VAL A 58 -2.40 15.71 20.33
N ALA A 59 -1.72 16.85 20.12
CA ALA A 59 -0.84 17.45 21.12
C ALA A 59 -1.59 17.81 22.41
N GLY A 60 -2.83 18.29 22.33
CA GLY A 60 -3.62 18.61 23.52
C GLY A 60 -4.10 17.38 24.31
N HIS A 61 -4.20 16.22 23.66
CA HIS A 61 -4.78 15.00 24.26
C HIS A 61 -4.07 13.73 23.77
N PRO A 62 -2.75 13.61 23.90
CA PRO A 62 -1.98 12.60 23.17
C PRO A 62 -2.40 11.18 23.56
N VAL A 63 -2.62 10.95 24.86
CA VAL A 63 -3.05 9.64 25.35
C VAL A 63 -4.41 9.22 24.81
N VAL A 64 -5.39 10.13 24.79
CA VAL A 64 -6.76 9.82 24.34
C VAL A 64 -6.78 9.65 22.82
N ALA A 65 -6.12 10.54 22.09
CA ALA A 65 -6.06 10.48 20.63
C ALA A 65 -5.43 9.18 20.16
N ASP A 66 -4.26 8.83 20.70
CA ASP A 66 -3.54 7.63 20.28
C ASP A 66 -4.24 6.33 20.71
N THR A 67 -4.82 6.29 21.92
CA THR A 67 -5.68 5.17 22.32
C THR A 67 -6.82 4.96 21.32
N CYS A 68 -7.43 6.03 20.82
CA CYS A 68 -8.47 5.92 19.79
C CYS A 68 -7.91 5.41 18.46
N PHE A 69 -6.74 5.88 18.04
CA PHE A 69 -6.08 5.42 16.81
C PHE A 69 -5.81 3.92 16.86
N ALA A 70 -5.14 3.45 17.92
CA ALA A 70 -4.85 2.05 18.15
C ALA A 70 -6.14 1.20 18.16
N LEU A 71 -7.16 1.61 18.92
CA LEU A 71 -8.42 0.87 19.01
C LEU A 71 -9.16 0.78 17.67
N VAL A 72 -9.20 1.86 16.88
CA VAL A 72 -9.82 1.85 15.55
C VAL A 72 -9.07 0.88 14.63
N GLN A 73 -7.75 0.96 14.56
CA GLN A 73 -6.94 0.12 13.68
C GLN A 73 -7.02 -1.37 14.06
N ILE A 74 -6.98 -1.69 15.37
CA ILE A 74 -7.19 -3.06 15.87
C ILE A 74 -8.60 -3.54 15.50
N ALA A 75 -9.63 -2.72 15.70
CA ALA A 75 -11.01 -3.07 15.36
C ALA A 75 -11.20 -3.28 13.85
N LEU A 76 -10.54 -2.48 13.00
CA LEU A 76 -10.52 -2.68 11.55
C LEU A 76 -9.89 -4.03 11.19
N GLY A 77 -8.72 -4.33 11.76
CA GLY A 77 -8.03 -5.60 11.53
C GLY A 77 -8.88 -6.81 11.91
N LEU A 78 -9.41 -6.85 13.14
CA LEU A 78 -10.30 -7.91 13.61
C LEU A 78 -11.59 -7.99 12.78
N GLY A 79 -12.15 -6.83 12.45
CA GLY A 79 -13.38 -6.70 11.67
C GLY A 79 -13.25 -7.24 10.24
N ILE A 80 -12.11 -6.99 9.57
CA ILE A 80 -11.82 -7.51 8.22
C ILE A 80 -11.57 -9.01 8.25
N ALA A 81 -10.86 -9.50 9.27
CA ALA A 81 -10.58 -10.93 9.44
C ALA A 81 -11.87 -11.75 9.57
N HIS A 82 -12.88 -11.22 10.27
CA HIS A 82 -14.12 -11.93 10.54
C HIS A 82 -15.15 -11.83 9.38
N PRO A 83 -15.62 -12.95 8.80
CA PRO A 83 -16.47 -12.94 7.60
C PRO A 83 -17.76 -12.13 7.71
N ARG A 84 -18.38 -12.10 8.90
CA ARG A 84 -19.67 -11.40 9.13
C ARG A 84 -19.53 -9.88 9.13
N THR A 85 -18.40 -9.37 9.63
CA THR A 85 -18.14 -7.93 9.78
C THR A 85 -17.28 -7.37 8.66
N ARG A 86 -16.64 -8.24 7.86
CA ARG A 86 -15.65 -7.86 6.85
C ARG A 86 -16.08 -6.72 5.95
N ARG A 87 -17.30 -6.77 5.41
CA ARG A 87 -17.79 -5.74 4.50
C ARG A 87 -17.91 -4.37 5.18
N ALA A 88 -18.42 -4.33 6.41
CA ALA A 88 -18.53 -3.10 7.18
C ALA A 88 -17.14 -2.59 7.58
N ALA A 89 -16.24 -3.47 8.00
CA ALA A 89 -14.88 -3.13 8.37
C ALA A 89 -14.05 -2.62 7.20
N LEU A 90 -14.22 -3.16 5.98
CA LEU A 90 -13.60 -2.61 4.77
C LEU A 90 -14.14 -1.21 4.45
N GLY A 91 -15.44 -0.97 4.63
CA GLY A 91 -16.02 0.36 4.46
C GLY A 91 -15.47 1.37 5.48
N ALA A 92 -15.40 0.98 6.75
CA ALA A 92 -14.79 1.78 7.81
C ALA A 92 -13.29 2.02 7.54
N SER A 93 -12.57 1.02 7.00
CA SER A 93 -11.16 1.14 6.63
C SER A 93 -10.95 2.20 5.56
N VAL A 94 -11.83 2.31 4.55
CA VAL A 94 -11.73 3.37 3.54
C VAL A 94 -11.89 4.75 4.16
N VAL A 95 -12.87 4.92 5.05
CA VAL A 95 -13.13 6.20 5.73
C VAL A 95 -11.96 6.58 6.64
N TRP A 96 -11.48 5.63 7.44
CA TRP A 96 -10.35 5.84 8.35
C TRP A 96 -9.07 6.18 7.59
N ALA A 97 -8.74 5.39 6.56
CA ALA A 97 -7.62 5.63 5.66
C ALA A 97 -7.69 7.03 5.03
N GLY A 98 -8.85 7.47 4.55
CA GLY A 98 -9.03 8.81 3.99
C GLY A 98 -8.78 9.92 5.03
N GLY A 99 -9.20 9.70 6.28
CA GLY A 99 -8.92 10.59 7.40
C GLY A 99 -7.42 10.68 7.69
N VAL A 100 -6.74 9.55 7.90
CA VAL A 100 -5.30 9.51 8.14
C VAL A 100 -4.51 10.12 6.98
N TRP A 101 -4.90 9.82 5.75
CA TRP A 101 -4.23 10.36 4.56
C TRP A 101 -4.29 11.88 4.49
N LEU A 102 -5.43 12.50 4.81
CA LEU A 102 -5.57 13.95 4.81
C LEU A 102 -4.94 14.60 6.06
N PHE A 103 -5.29 14.10 7.25
CA PHE A 103 -4.98 14.76 8.52
C PHE A 103 -3.64 14.32 9.13
N GLY A 104 -3.12 13.15 8.78
CA GLY A 104 -1.87 12.60 9.31
C GLY A 104 -0.72 12.60 8.31
N GLU A 105 -1.00 12.27 7.04
CA GLU A 105 0.04 12.14 6.01
C GLU A 105 0.11 13.34 5.04
N GLY A 106 -0.76 14.34 5.18
CA GLY A 106 -0.75 15.53 4.32
C GLY A 106 -0.90 15.20 2.83
N LEU A 107 -1.77 14.21 2.53
CA LEU A 107 -2.00 13.63 1.21
C LEU A 107 -0.74 12.96 0.61
N GLY A 108 0.13 12.42 1.46
CA GLY A 108 1.38 11.75 1.07
C GLY A 108 2.34 12.67 0.29
N ALA A 109 2.35 13.96 0.65
CA ALA A 109 3.14 15.00 0.01
C ALA A 109 2.86 15.22 -1.50
N LEU A 110 1.78 14.64 -2.05
CA LEU A 110 1.47 14.72 -3.48
C LEU A 110 1.27 16.17 -3.98
N LEU A 111 0.80 17.04 -3.09
CA LEU A 111 0.53 18.45 -3.41
C LEU A 111 1.66 19.40 -2.98
N SER A 112 2.68 18.91 -2.27
CA SER A 112 3.83 19.74 -1.83
C SER A 112 4.97 19.80 -2.86
N GLY A 113 4.92 18.94 -3.88
CA GLY A 113 6.01 18.77 -4.85
C GLY A 113 7.21 17.99 -4.31
N GLN A 114 7.12 17.47 -3.08
CA GLN A 114 8.17 16.68 -2.42
C GLN A 114 7.84 15.18 -2.32
N ALA A 115 6.69 14.74 -2.85
CA ALA A 115 6.33 13.32 -2.85
C ALA A 115 7.40 12.46 -3.53
N ASN A 116 7.86 11.44 -2.82
CA ASN A 116 8.86 10.50 -3.29
C ASN A 116 8.37 9.05 -3.06
N PRO A 117 8.23 8.23 -4.12
CA PRO A 117 7.86 6.82 -4.01
C PRO A 117 8.80 6.01 -3.14
N LEU A 118 10.09 6.37 -3.12
CA LEU A 118 11.10 5.66 -2.33
C LEU A 118 10.88 5.84 -0.83
N THR A 119 10.28 6.93 -0.40
CA THR A 119 10.02 7.24 1.01
C THR A 119 8.54 7.13 1.37
N GLY A 120 7.75 6.42 0.57
CA GLY A 120 6.39 6.06 0.93
C GLY A 120 5.26 6.81 0.22
N ALA A 121 5.50 7.72 -0.71
CA ALA A 121 4.41 8.33 -1.50
C ALA A 121 3.66 7.26 -2.33
N PRO A 122 2.31 7.32 -2.49
CA PRO A 122 1.39 8.40 -2.14
C PRO A 122 0.89 8.41 -0.69
N GLY A 123 1.53 7.65 0.20
CA GLY A 123 1.14 7.47 1.59
C GLY A 123 0.52 6.09 1.84
N ALA A 124 0.86 5.48 2.97
CA ALA A 124 0.39 4.16 3.33
C ALA A 124 -1.13 4.16 3.51
N ALA A 125 -1.69 5.18 4.15
CA ALA A 125 -3.13 5.31 4.37
C ALA A 125 -3.91 5.28 3.04
N ALA A 126 -3.47 6.00 2.01
CA ALA A 126 -4.10 5.94 0.68
C ALA A 126 -4.12 4.51 0.11
N LEU A 127 -3.04 3.75 0.30
CA LEU A 127 -2.93 2.37 -0.16
C LEU A 127 -3.78 1.40 0.66
N TYR A 128 -3.93 1.59 1.97
CA TYR A 128 -4.90 0.84 2.79
C TYR A 128 -6.33 1.04 2.28
N GLY A 129 -6.74 2.29 2.04
CA GLY A 129 -8.06 2.62 1.50
C GLY A 129 -8.27 2.01 0.12
N LEU A 130 -7.26 2.11 -0.75
CA LEU A 130 -7.31 1.51 -2.09
C LEU A 130 -7.41 -0.02 -2.02
N ALA A 131 -6.63 -0.67 -1.17
CA ALA A 131 -6.71 -2.12 -0.95
C ALA A 131 -8.10 -2.54 -0.45
N ALA A 132 -8.69 -1.77 0.46
CA ALA A 132 -10.04 -2.05 0.96
C ALA A 132 -11.11 -1.98 -0.16
N ILE A 133 -10.99 -1.03 -1.09
CA ILE A 133 -11.89 -0.90 -2.26
C ILE A 133 -11.70 -2.06 -3.24
N LEU A 134 -10.44 -2.37 -3.59
CA LEU A 134 -10.12 -3.40 -4.58
C LEU A 134 -10.41 -4.82 -4.07
N LEU A 135 -10.24 -5.04 -2.77
CA LEU A 135 -10.52 -6.31 -2.11
C LEU A 135 -11.94 -6.39 -1.56
N TRP A 136 -12.84 -5.50 -1.97
CA TRP A 136 -14.23 -5.54 -1.52
C TRP A 136 -14.88 -6.91 -1.80
N PRO A 137 -15.77 -7.41 -0.92
CA PRO A 137 -16.45 -8.68 -1.16
C PRO A 137 -17.34 -8.59 -2.40
N GLY A 138 -17.02 -9.39 -3.43
CA GLY A 138 -17.85 -9.48 -4.65
C GLY A 138 -19.14 -10.27 -4.44
N THR A 139 -20.07 -10.15 -5.39
CA THR A 139 -21.28 -10.98 -5.47
C THR A 139 -20.94 -12.46 -5.73
N ALA A 140 -21.83 -13.35 -5.28
CA ALA A 140 -21.64 -14.80 -5.12
C ALA A 140 -20.84 -15.54 -6.23
N PRO A 141 -20.13 -16.63 -5.87
CA PRO A 141 -19.38 -17.46 -6.82
C PRO A 141 -20.28 -18.01 -7.94
N GLY A 142 -19.89 -17.79 -9.20
CA GLY A 142 -20.56 -18.35 -10.39
C GLY A 142 -20.96 -17.35 -11.48
N SER A 143 -20.80 -16.04 -11.26
CA SER A 143 -21.20 -14.99 -12.22
C SER A 143 -20.03 -14.17 -12.80
N ALA A 144 -18.80 -14.49 -12.40
CA ALA A 144 -17.58 -13.81 -12.86
C ALA A 144 -17.24 -14.23 -14.31
N PRO A 145 -17.26 -13.31 -15.30
CA PRO A 145 -16.76 -13.59 -16.63
C PRO A 145 -15.30 -14.04 -16.61
N SER A 146 -14.91 -14.85 -17.58
CA SER A 146 -13.52 -15.25 -17.81
C SER A 146 -12.62 -14.02 -17.95
N GLY A 147 -11.55 -13.95 -17.13
CA GLY A 147 -10.59 -12.83 -17.13
C GLY A 147 -10.70 -11.86 -15.95
N GLU A 148 -11.57 -12.11 -14.98
CA GLU A 148 -11.58 -11.37 -13.71
C GLU A 148 -10.38 -11.74 -12.81
N PHE A 149 -9.92 -10.74 -12.06
CA PHE A 149 -8.83 -10.85 -11.07
C PHE A 149 -9.34 -10.35 -9.71
N PRO A 150 -8.73 -10.78 -8.59
CA PRO A 150 -9.23 -10.46 -7.24
C PRO A 150 -9.55 -9.00 -6.99
N ALA A 151 -8.73 -8.08 -7.53
CA ALA A 151 -8.82 -6.62 -7.42
C ALA A 151 -10.03 -6.01 -8.17
N ALA A 152 -10.77 -6.79 -8.96
CA ALA A 152 -12.00 -6.31 -9.55
C ALA A 152 -12.96 -5.82 -8.44
N GLY A 153 -13.09 -6.51 -7.29
CA GLY A 153 -13.84 -5.99 -6.14
C GLY A 153 -15.22 -5.38 -6.51
N LEU A 154 -15.39 -4.08 -6.24
CA LEU A 154 -16.54 -3.26 -6.68
C LEU A 154 -16.45 -2.74 -8.13
N LEU A 155 -15.24 -2.75 -8.70
CA LEU A 155 -14.91 -2.22 -10.00
C LEU A 155 -15.05 -3.28 -11.10
N ARG A 156 -15.37 -2.84 -12.33
CA ARG A 156 -15.20 -3.71 -13.50
C ARG A 156 -13.70 -3.91 -13.76
N ALA A 157 -13.30 -5.05 -14.32
CA ALA A 157 -11.90 -5.37 -14.62
C ALA A 157 -11.15 -4.22 -15.34
N ARG A 158 -11.76 -3.57 -16.34
CA ARG A 158 -11.16 -2.42 -17.03
C ARG A 158 -10.80 -1.28 -16.08
N HIS A 159 -11.69 -0.91 -15.16
CA HIS A 159 -11.46 0.17 -14.21
C HIS A 159 -10.38 -0.21 -13.20
N ALA A 160 -10.36 -1.45 -12.73
CA ALA A 160 -9.28 -1.92 -11.87
C ALA A 160 -7.91 -1.85 -12.59
N ARG A 161 -7.81 -2.24 -13.88
CA ARG A 161 -6.58 -2.05 -14.66
C ARG A 161 -6.18 -0.58 -14.80
N MET A 162 -7.16 0.31 -14.96
CA MET A 162 -6.90 1.76 -14.99
C MET A 162 -6.37 2.27 -13.65
N VAL A 163 -6.94 1.82 -12.53
CA VAL A 163 -6.46 2.14 -11.17
C VAL A 163 -5.03 1.67 -10.97
N TRP A 164 -4.72 0.43 -11.36
CA TRP A 164 -3.35 -0.09 -11.38
C TRP A 164 -2.41 0.82 -12.18
N SER A 165 -2.72 1.07 -13.45
CA SER A 165 -1.85 1.86 -14.31
C SER A 165 -1.70 3.29 -13.80
N THR A 166 -2.75 3.89 -13.22
CA THR A 166 -2.71 5.22 -12.62
C THR A 166 -1.77 5.26 -11.42
N LEU A 167 -1.86 4.26 -10.53
CA LEU A 167 -0.96 4.16 -9.39
C LEU A 167 0.50 4.06 -9.84
N TRP A 168 0.83 3.08 -10.67
CA TRP A 168 2.21 2.81 -11.06
C TRP A 168 2.81 3.88 -11.99
N LEU A 169 2.02 4.45 -12.92
CA LEU A 169 2.46 5.61 -13.71
C LEU A 169 2.58 6.87 -12.84
N GLY A 170 1.71 7.03 -11.84
CA GLY A 170 1.82 8.09 -10.85
C GLY A 170 3.15 8.00 -10.11
N LEU A 171 3.50 6.82 -9.59
CA LEU A 171 4.82 6.58 -8.98
C LEU A 171 5.96 6.87 -9.97
N ALA A 172 5.84 6.42 -11.23
CA ALA A 172 6.85 6.71 -12.26
C ALA A 172 7.02 8.23 -12.47
N ALA A 173 5.92 8.97 -12.56
CA ALA A 173 5.96 10.43 -12.69
C ALA A 173 6.60 11.09 -11.46
N LEU A 174 6.28 10.62 -10.25
CA LEU A 174 6.88 11.11 -9.01
C LEU A 174 8.40 10.86 -9.01
N THR A 175 8.89 9.70 -9.43
CA THR A 175 10.35 9.45 -9.52
C THR A 175 11.09 10.43 -10.45
N LEU A 176 10.38 11.04 -11.41
CA LEU A 176 10.95 12.00 -12.36
C LEU A 176 10.82 13.46 -11.93
N LEU A 177 10.19 13.73 -10.77
CA LEU A 177 10.14 15.09 -10.22
C LEU A 177 11.56 15.63 -10.01
N PRO A 178 11.79 16.94 -10.22
CA PRO A 178 13.12 17.54 -10.04
C PRO A 178 13.76 17.23 -8.69
N ALA A 179 12.97 17.20 -7.61
CA ALA A 179 13.44 16.88 -6.26
C ALA A 179 13.99 15.44 -6.13
N ASN A 180 13.41 14.48 -6.86
CA ASN A 180 13.75 13.06 -6.75
C ASN A 180 14.87 12.60 -7.69
N ARG A 181 15.31 13.48 -8.61
CA ARG A 181 16.40 13.21 -9.57
C ARG A 181 17.56 14.19 -9.46
N ALA A 182 17.55 15.04 -8.43
CA ALA A 182 18.64 15.94 -8.12
C ALA A 182 19.87 15.15 -7.64
N PRO A 183 21.10 15.66 -7.82
CA PRO A 183 22.29 15.00 -7.29
C PRO A 183 22.18 14.74 -5.79
N GLY A 184 22.35 13.48 -5.38
CA GLY A 184 22.26 13.04 -3.99
C GLY A 184 20.84 12.82 -3.45
N ALA A 185 19.80 12.94 -4.28
CA ALA A 185 18.42 12.74 -3.86
C ALA A 185 18.15 11.31 -3.36
N PHE A 186 18.74 10.30 -4.01
CA PHE A 186 18.56 8.91 -3.59
C PHE A 186 19.25 8.63 -2.26
N VAL A 187 20.47 9.13 -2.08
CA VAL A 187 21.19 9.03 -0.82
C VAL A 187 20.41 9.69 0.30
N ALA A 188 19.96 10.94 0.10
CA ALA A 188 19.18 11.67 1.09
C ALA A 188 17.86 10.97 1.46
N ALA A 189 17.21 10.30 0.50
CA ALA A 189 16.00 9.53 0.74
C ALA A 189 16.26 8.25 1.56
N MET A 190 17.39 7.57 1.34
CA MET A 190 17.72 6.32 2.04
C MET A 190 18.36 6.54 3.41
N THR A 191 19.14 7.62 3.58
CA THR A 191 19.92 7.92 4.80
C THR A 191 19.40 9.13 5.58
N GLY A 192 18.19 9.59 5.25
CA GLY A 192 17.57 10.77 5.86
C GLY A 192 17.51 10.68 7.39
N GLY A 193 17.84 11.78 8.08
CA GLY A 193 18.24 11.75 9.49
C GLY A 193 17.25 11.19 10.52
N MET A 194 15.93 11.20 10.26
CA MET A 194 14.99 10.50 11.15
C MET A 194 15.00 8.99 10.92
N MET A 195 15.31 8.54 9.70
CA MET A 195 15.34 7.13 9.32
C MET A 195 16.42 6.36 10.07
N THR A 196 17.60 6.96 10.27
CA THR A 196 18.79 6.26 10.76
C THR A 196 18.93 6.22 12.29
N VAL A 197 18.09 6.96 13.04
CA VAL A 197 18.25 7.10 14.50
C VAL A 197 17.65 5.89 15.21
N GLY A 198 18.51 5.09 15.86
CA GLY A 198 18.09 3.89 16.60
C GLY A 198 18.05 2.62 15.77
N GLU A 199 18.42 2.69 14.48
CA GLU A 199 18.46 1.51 13.63
C GLU A 199 19.64 0.56 13.95
N PRO A 200 19.45 -0.76 13.82
CA PRO A 200 20.53 -1.71 13.92
C PRO A 200 21.59 -1.50 12.84
N GLN A 201 22.87 -1.61 13.20
CA GLN A 201 24.00 -1.42 12.27
C GLN A 201 23.97 -2.35 11.03
N TRP A 202 23.40 -3.55 11.17
CA TRP A 202 23.26 -4.46 10.03
C TRP A 202 22.32 -3.89 8.96
N TYR A 203 21.35 -3.08 9.39
CA TYR A 203 20.35 -2.51 8.50
C TYR A 203 20.83 -1.22 7.84
N THR A 204 21.50 -0.35 8.59
CA THR A 204 22.16 0.82 8.02
C THR A 204 23.17 0.39 6.94
N ALA A 205 23.93 -0.69 7.17
CA ALA A 205 24.83 -1.26 6.17
C ALA A 205 24.10 -1.77 4.90
N LEU A 206 22.86 -2.25 5.04
CA LEU A 206 22.03 -2.68 3.90
C LEU A 206 21.52 -1.49 3.08
N GLN A 207 21.26 -0.35 3.70
CA GLN A 207 20.85 0.90 3.04
C GLN A 207 22.03 1.66 2.41
N ASP A 208 23.19 1.63 3.05
CA ASP A 208 24.41 2.29 2.57
C ASP A 208 24.85 1.75 1.20
N HIS A 209 24.71 0.44 0.98
CA HIS A 209 25.13 -0.19 -0.27
C HIS A 209 24.40 0.37 -1.52
N PRO A 210 23.06 0.32 -1.62
CA PRO A 210 22.34 0.93 -2.74
C PRO A 210 22.51 2.45 -2.77
N ALA A 211 22.61 3.13 -1.62
CA ALA A 211 22.87 4.57 -1.58
C ALA A 211 24.19 4.92 -2.29
N HIS A 212 25.28 4.21 -1.99
CA HIS A 212 26.58 4.42 -2.64
C HIS A 212 26.56 4.13 -4.14
N LEU A 213 25.79 3.14 -4.60
CA LEU A 213 25.64 2.84 -6.04
C LEU A 213 24.93 3.96 -6.82
N THR A 214 24.12 4.78 -6.13
CA THR A 214 23.36 5.87 -6.75
C THR A 214 24.14 7.18 -6.84
N LEU A 215 25.25 7.31 -6.10
CA LEU A 215 26.06 8.53 -6.04
C LEU A 215 26.53 8.97 -7.45
N GLY A 216 26.14 10.18 -7.84
CA GLY A 216 26.50 10.76 -9.14
C GLY A 216 25.67 10.21 -10.31
N HIS A 217 24.70 9.33 -10.06
CA HIS A 217 23.87 8.67 -11.06
C HIS A 217 22.36 8.87 -10.83
N ASP A 218 21.94 9.79 -9.95
CA ASP A 218 20.53 9.99 -9.53
C ASP A 218 19.57 10.11 -10.73
N LEU A 219 19.92 10.88 -11.75
CA LEU A 219 19.09 11.01 -12.95
C LEU A 219 18.94 9.68 -13.71
N ALA A 220 20.03 8.94 -13.88
CA ALA A 220 20.00 7.66 -14.57
C ALA A 220 19.18 6.64 -13.79
N VAL A 221 19.36 6.58 -12.46
CA VAL A 221 18.58 5.71 -11.56
C VAL A 221 17.10 6.07 -11.62
N ALA A 222 16.75 7.36 -11.56
CA ALA A 222 15.37 7.83 -11.68
C ALA A 222 14.74 7.40 -13.02
N LEU A 223 15.46 7.53 -14.13
CA LEU A 223 14.98 7.10 -15.45
C LEU A 223 14.77 5.59 -15.53
N VAL A 224 15.68 4.79 -14.98
CA VAL A 224 15.55 3.32 -14.92
C VAL A 224 14.36 2.91 -14.06
N LEU A 225 14.21 3.49 -12.86
CA LEU A 225 13.06 3.22 -11.99
C LEU A 225 11.75 3.63 -12.65
N ALA A 226 11.68 4.81 -13.25
CA ALA A 226 10.49 5.26 -13.99
C ALA A 226 10.13 4.30 -15.13
N ALA A 227 11.12 3.79 -15.86
CA ALA A 227 10.90 2.80 -16.91
C ALA A 227 10.37 1.46 -16.34
N LEU A 228 10.96 0.97 -15.24
CA LEU A 228 10.48 -0.25 -14.57
C LEU A 228 9.04 -0.09 -14.07
N LEU A 229 8.71 1.05 -13.45
CA LEU A 229 7.36 1.37 -12.98
C LEU A 229 6.36 1.49 -14.15
N ALA A 230 6.77 2.05 -15.28
CA ALA A 230 5.93 2.10 -16.49
C ALA A 230 5.68 0.71 -17.09
N LEU A 231 6.68 -0.18 -17.07
CA LEU A 231 6.51 -1.58 -17.46
C LEU A 231 5.53 -2.30 -16.53
N VAL A 232 5.65 -2.08 -15.22
CA VAL A 232 4.69 -2.61 -14.22
C VAL A 232 3.29 -2.08 -14.51
N ALA A 233 3.13 -0.79 -14.79
CA ALA A 233 1.84 -0.17 -15.09
C ALA A 233 1.14 -0.77 -16.32
N ALA A 234 1.91 -1.21 -17.32
CA ALA A 234 1.41 -1.85 -18.53
C ALA A 234 1.05 -3.34 -18.34
N ALA A 235 1.56 -4.00 -17.29
CA ALA A 235 1.49 -5.46 -17.15
C ALA A 235 0.06 -6.06 -17.22
N PRO A 236 -0.98 -5.49 -16.58
CA PRO A 236 -2.33 -6.07 -16.64
C PRO A 236 -3.01 -5.93 -18.01
N TRP A 237 -2.43 -5.17 -18.93
CA TRP A 237 -2.91 -4.99 -20.30
C TRP A 237 -2.23 -5.95 -21.28
N ALA A 238 -1.19 -6.67 -20.84
CA ALA A 238 -0.49 -7.61 -21.70
C ALA A 238 -1.41 -8.77 -22.12
N PRO A 239 -1.43 -9.14 -23.41
CA PRO A 239 -2.23 -10.28 -23.88
C PRO A 239 -1.64 -11.63 -23.42
N ASP A 240 -0.32 -11.69 -23.20
CA ASP A 240 0.37 -12.88 -22.70
C ASP A 240 0.36 -12.92 -21.16
N LEU A 241 -0.22 -14.00 -20.61
CA LEU A 241 -0.29 -14.25 -19.18
C LEU A 241 1.09 -14.33 -18.51
N ARG A 242 2.13 -14.78 -19.23
CA ARG A 242 3.51 -14.82 -18.72
C ARG A 242 4.04 -13.42 -18.47
N ILE A 243 3.77 -12.49 -19.39
CA ILE A 243 4.16 -11.08 -19.27
C ILE A 243 3.40 -10.43 -18.12
N ALA A 244 2.08 -10.67 -18.02
CA ALA A 244 1.28 -10.16 -16.90
C ALA A 244 1.81 -10.66 -15.54
N ARG A 245 2.14 -11.95 -15.43
CA ARG A 245 2.74 -12.55 -14.22
C ARG A 245 4.12 -11.98 -13.91
N ALA A 246 4.97 -11.81 -14.92
CA ALA A 246 6.30 -11.22 -14.75
C ALA A 246 6.21 -9.76 -14.28
N GLY A 247 5.26 -8.98 -14.82
CA GLY A 247 5.04 -7.61 -14.39
C GLY A 247 4.48 -7.50 -12.96
N VAL A 248 3.61 -8.43 -12.54
CA VAL A 248 3.19 -8.54 -11.13
C VAL A 248 4.36 -8.92 -10.21
N ALA A 249 5.22 -9.85 -10.63
CA ALA A 249 6.41 -10.20 -9.86
C ALA A 249 7.38 -9.02 -9.75
N LEU A 250 7.59 -8.28 -10.84
CA LEU A 250 8.39 -7.05 -10.84
C LEU A 250 7.79 -6.01 -9.89
N ALA A 251 6.46 -5.83 -9.89
CA ALA A 251 5.76 -4.94 -8.97
C ALA A 251 6.06 -5.27 -7.50
N MET A 252 6.01 -6.56 -7.14
CA MET A 252 6.35 -7.01 -5.78
C MET A 252 7.81 -6.76 -5.45
N ILE A 253 8.73 -7.04 -6.37
CA ILE A 253 10.17 -6.82 -6.17
C ILE A 253 10.46 -5.33 -5.94
N VAL A 254 9.90 -4.45 -6.78
CA VAL A 254 10.08 -3.00 -6.64
C VAL A 254 9.48 -2.50 -5.32
N ALA A 255 8.27 -2.95 -4.97
CA ALA A 255 7.61 -2.60 -3.71
C ALA A 255 8.44 -3.00 -2.48
N LEU A 256 8.99 -4.23 -2.48
CA LEU A 256 9.87 -4.69 -1.40
C LEU A 256 11.21 -3.95 -1.39
N ALA A 257 11.75 -3.59 -2.57
CA ALA A 257 12.96 -2.78 -2.64
C ALA A 257 12.74 -1.37 -2.05
N TYR A 258 11.59 -0.73 -2.30
CA TYR A 258 11.23 0.52 -1.62
C TYR A 258 11.13 0.33 -0.11
N TRP A 259 10.43 -0.73 0.32
CA TRP A 259 10.27 -1.02 1.74
C TRP A 259 11.60 -1.16 2.49
N VAL A 260 12.54 -1.90 1.90
CA VAL A 260 13.84 -2.23 2.50
C VAL A 260 14.86 -1.10 2.32
N CYS A 261 14.92 -0.47 1.16
CA CYS A 261 15.99 0.50 0.90
C CYS A 261 15.59 1.93 1.27
N GLY A 262 14.33 2.31 1.08
CA GLY A 262 13.88 3.69 1.22
C GLY A 262 12.95 3.95 2.39
N GLU A 263 12.16 2.96 2.83
CA GLU A 263 11.17 3.13 3.89
C GLU A 263 11.61 2.55 5.25
N ALA A 264 12.85 2.09 5.37
CA ALA A 264 13.38 1.57 6.63
C ALA A 264 12.55 0.44 7.29
N PHE A 265 11.91 -0.44 6.51
CA PHE A 265 10.90 -1.40 6.98
C PHE A 265 9.66 -0.78 7.68
N GLY A 266 9.43 0.52 7.50
CA GLY A 266 8.45 1.28 8.30
C GLY A 266 8.99 1.68 9.67
N MET A 267 10.31 1.79 9.84
CA MET A 267 10.97 2.33 11.04
C MET A 267 10.76 1.58 12.37
N PRO A 268 10.54 0.25 12.41
CA PRO A 268 10.09 -0.44 13.62
C PRO A 268 11.11 -0.42 14.77
N PHE A 269 12.39 -0.18 14.47
CA PHE A 269 13.47 -0.19 15.47
C PHE A 269 13.63 1.13 16.23
N THR A 270 12.97 2.19 15.75
CA THR A 270 13.15 3.55 16.30
C THR A 270 12.25 3.85 17.49
N GLY A 271 11.21 3.03 17.71
CA GLY A 271 10.17 3.34 18.68
C GLY A 271 9.15 4.40 18.20
N MET A 272 9.23 4.82 16.93
CA MET A 272 8.41 5.88 16.33
C MET A 272 7.62 5.43 15.10
N ALA A 273 7.61 4.13 14.79
CA ALA A 273 6.91 3.60 13.62
C ALA A 273 5.39 3.79 13.77
N THR A 274 4.74 4.46 12.82
CA THR A 274 3.26 4.57 12.81
C THR A 274 2.63 3.35 12.15
N ASP A 275 3.22 2.87 11.06
CA ASP A 275 2.72 1.79 10.22
C ASP A 275 3.89 1.16 9.43
N PRO A 276 3.66 0.04 8.72
CA PRO A 276 4.70 -0.63 7.92
C PRO A 276 5.14 0.11 6.66
N ASN A 277 4.59 1.29 6.37
CA ASN A 277 4.76 2.11 5.18
C ASN A 277 4.14 1.50 3.90
N SER A 278 4.39 2.11 2.74
CA SER A 278 3.71 1.85 1.48
C SER A 278 4.15 0.55 0.80
N GLY A 279 5.42 0.15 0.92
CA GLY A 279 5.98 -1.02 0.26
C GLY A 279 5.19 -2.32 0.50
N PRO A 280 4.85 -2.71 1.75
CA PRO A 280 4.06 -3.90 2.02
C PRO A 280 2.65 -3.86 1.40
N LEU A 281 2.03 -2.67 1.34
CA LEU A 281 0.71 -2.49 0.74
C LEU A 281 0.78 -2.60 -0.79
N LEU A 282 1.80 -2.03 -1.43
CA LEU A 282 2.05 -2.22 -2.86
C LEU A 282 2.30 -3.70 -3.20
N ALA A 283 3.10 -4.39 -2.38
CA ALA A 283 3.38 -5.81 -2.53
C ALA A 283 2.12 -6.68 -2.32
N LEU A 284 1.22 -6.28 -1.41
CA LEU A 284 -0.08 -6.91 -1.20
C LEU A 284 -1.05 -6.69 -2.37
N LEU A 285 -1.06 -5.49 -2.93
CA LEU A 285 -1.92 -5.12 -4.07
C LEU A 285 -1.53 -5.86 -5.35
N ALA A 286 -0.22 -6.06 -5.60
CA ALA A 286 0.30 -6.72 -6.80
C ALA A 286 -0.39 -8.05 -7.17
N PRO A 287 -0.42 -9.08 -6.30
CA PRO A 287 -1.07 -10.35 -6.60
C PRO A 287 -2.59 -10.23 -6.80
N ALA A 288 -3.24 -9.15 -6.36
CA ALA A 288 -4.66 -8.92 -6.59
C ALA A 288 -4.99 -8.71 -8.08
N TYR A 289 -3.99 -8.43 -8.93
CA TYR A 289 -4.11 -8.25 -10.37
C TYR A 289 -3.73 -9.48 -11.19
N LEU A 290 -3.40 -10.60 -10.53
CA LEU A 290 -3.17 -11.86 -11.24
C LEU A 290 -4.49 -12.38 -11.86
N PRO A 291 -4.52 -12.63 -13.18
CA PRO A 291 -5.69 -13.21 -13.83
C PRO A 291 -5.98 -14.60 -13.26
N ALA A 292 -7.25 -14.92 -13.04
CA ALA A 292 -7.64 -16.28 -12.71
C ALA A 292 -7.24 -17.23 -13.86
N SER A 293 -6.54 -18.33 -13.55
CA SER A 293 -6.20 -19.34 -14.55
C SER A 293 -7.49 -19.93 -15.15
N PRO A 294 -7.65 -19.95 -16.49
CA PRO A 294 -8.82 -20.54 -17.16
C PRO A 294 -9.02 -22.03 -16.84
N GLU A 295 -7.93 -22.73 -16.53
CA GLU A 295 -7.85 -24.19 -16.44
C GLU A 295 -8.69 -24.82 -15.32
N LEU A 296 -9.09 -24.04 -14.31
CA LEU A 296 -9.95 -24.51 -13.21
C LEU A 296 -11.46 -24.29 -13.46
N ALA A 297 -11.85 -23.56 -14.51
CA ALA A 297 -13.26 -23.31 -14.84
C ALA A 297 -13.85 -24.37 -15.79
N THR A 298 -13.01 -25.20 -16.41
CA THR A 298 -13.39 -26.27 -17.36
C THR A 298 -13.25 -27.66 -16.75
N ALA A 299 -13.70 -27.87 -15.51
CA ALA A 299 -14.10 -29.21 -15.09
C ALA A 299 -15.57 -29.39 -15.48
N PRO A 300 -15.90 -30.06 -16.60
CA PRO A 300 -17.28 -30.18 -17.01
C PRO A 300 -18.05 -31.06 -16.02
N ALA A 301 -19.20 -30.57 -15.58
CA ALA A 301 -20.21 -31.31 -14.82
C ALA A 301 -20.91 -32.40 -15.67
N THR A 302 -20.18 -33.07 -16.56
CA THR A 302 -20.67 -34.09 -17.50
C THR A 302 -20.41 -35.51 -17.02
N ALA A 303 -20.42 -35.75 -15.71
CA ALA A 303 -20.41 -37.11 -15.15
C ALA A 303 -21.72 -37.51 -14.44
N ALA A 304 -22.67 -36.59 -14.28
CA ALA A 304 -23.92 -36.85 -13.54
C ALA A 304 -25.16 -37.09 -14.42
N ALA A 305 -25.05 -37.04 -15.75
CA ALA A 305 -26.20 -37.10 -16.67
C ALA A 305 -26.21 -38.32 -17.60
N ALA A 306 -25.63 -39.46 -17.18
CA ALA A 306 -25.82 -40.74 -17.85
C ALA A 306 -26.64 -41.67 -16.95
N ARG A 307 -27.96 -41.41 -16.88
CA ARG A 307 -28.95 -42.46 -16.61
C ARG A 307 -29.51 -42.93 -17.95
N PRO A 308 -29.74 -44.24 -18.12
CA PRO A 308 -30.91 -44.71 -18.84
C PRO A 308 -31.92 -45.24 -17.81
N GLU A 309 -33.05 -44.54 -17.69
CA GLU A 309 -34.30 -45.15 -17.23
C GLU A 309 -34.86 -46.00 -18.39
N GLY A 310 -35.33 -47.22 -18.08
CA GLY A 310 -36.29 -47.92 -18.92
C GLY A 310 -35.97 -49.36 -19.28
N ALA A 311 -36.51 -50.31 -18.50
CA ALA A 311 -37.05 -51.57 -19.01
C ALA A 311 -38.06 -52.13 -18.00
N THR A 312 -39.34 -51.84 -18.26
CA THR A 312 -40.51 -52.54 -17.73
C THR A 312 -40.72 -53.84 -18.52
N ALA A 313 -40.82 -54.97 -17.82
CA ALA A 313 -41.73 -56.09 -18.08
C ALA A 313 -41.83 -56.93 -16.80
#